data_AF-A0A7S0R2W3-F1
#
_entry.id   AF-A0A7S0R2W3-F1
#
_cell.length_a   1.000
_cell.length_b   1.000
_cell.length_c   1.000
_cell.angle_alpha   90.00
_cell.angle_beta   90.00
_cell.angle_gamma   90.00
#
_symmetry.space_group_name_H-M   'P 1'
#
loop_
_entity.id
_entity.type
_entity.pdbx_description
1 polymer ?
#
loop_
_entity_poly.entity_id
_entity_poly.type
_entity_poly.pdbx_seq_one_letter_code
_entity_poly.pdbx_strand_id
1 'polypeptide(L)'
;VDPLVQLLRTGTLEGKILAAGALRNLAASEDYQVAISPLRSGAVEPLVKMLWIRDEAARLHAAGALRNLSAKAKNQTAFSRAGAVDALFEVVLGFGCNEGKRQAAWTLRNLN
;
A
#
# COMPACT_ATOMS: atom_id res chain seq x y z
N VAL A 1 -0.10 -15.06 -1.73
CA VAL A 1 0.11 -13.62 -2.01
C VAL A 1 1.57 -13.31 -2.32
N ASP A 2 2.50 -14.18 -1.92
CA ASP A 2 3.95 -14.03 -2.12
C ASP A 2 4.40 -13.76 -3.56
N PRO A 3 3.83 -14.39 -4.61
CA PRO A 3 4.19 -14.05 -6.00
C PRO A 3 3.86 -12.60 -6.37
N LEU A 4 2.77 -12.04 -5.84
CA LEU A 4 2.40 -10.65 -6.06
C LEU A 4 3.36 -9.70 -5.33
N VAL A 5 3.80 -10.08 -4.12
CA VAL A 5 4.79 -9.31 -3.36
C VAL A 5 6.16 -9.34 -4.07
N GLN A 6 6.53 -10.48 -4.64
CA GLN A 6 7.75 -10.59 -5.44
C GLN A 6 7.64 -9.74 -6.71
N LEU A 7 6.49 -9.74 -7.39
CA LEU A 7 6.26 -8.91 -8.56
C LEU A 7 6.35 -7.40 -8.23
N LEU A 8 5.88 -6.97 -7.05
CA LEU A 8 6.09 -5.60 -6.56
C LEU A 8 7.58 -5.23 -6.40
N ARG A 9 8.44 -6.21 -6.11
CA ARG A 9 9.88 -5.98 -5.93
C ARG A 9 10.64 -5.98 -7.25
N THR A 10 10.40 -6.99 -8.09
CA THR A 10 11.25 -7.30 -9.26
C THR A 10 10.58 -7.06 -10.61
N GLY A 11 9.26 -6.79 -10.65
CA GLY A 11 8.51 -6.63 -11.89
C GLY A 11 8.76 -5.32 -12.62
N THR A 12 8.24 -5.23 -13.85
CA THR A 12 8.14 -3.95 -14.61
C THR A 12 7.17 -3.00 -13.92
N LEU A 13 7.20 -1.70 -14.26
CA LEU A 13 6.26 -0.72 -13.69
C LEU A 13 4.80 -1.19 -13.83
N GLU A 14 4.43 -1.65 -15.02
CA GLU A 14 3.09 -2.18 -15.30
C GLU A 14 2.78 -3.43 -14.46
N GLY A 15 3.72 -4.38 -14.36
CA GLY A 15 3.58 -5.55 -13.50
C GLY A 15 3.42 -5.20 -12.02
N LYS A 16 4.12 -4.17 -11.55
CA LYS A 16 3.98 -3.66 -10.17
C LYS A 16 2.61 -3.00 -9.95
N ILE A 17 2.11 -2.22 -10.91
CA ILE A 17 0.78 -1.60 -10.87
C ILE A 17 -0.30 -2.68 -10.78
N LEU A 18 -0.23 -3.71 -11.64
CA LEU A 18 -1.16 -4.83 -11.63
C LEU A 18 -1.08 -5.62 -10.32
N ALA A 19 0.13 -5.86 -9.79
CA ALA A 19 0.32 -6.51 -8.49
C ALA A 19 -0.30 -5.70 -7.34
N ALA A 20 -0.09 -4.38 -7.32
CA ALA A 20 -0.66 -3.49 -6.32
C ALA A 20 -2.19 -3.47 -6.40
N GLY A 21 -2.75 -3.44 -7.60
CA GLY A 21 -4.21 -3.51 -7.83
C GLY A 21 -4.81 -4.82 -7.32
N ALA A 22 -4.18 -5.95 -7.63
CA ALA A 22 -4.58 -7.26 -7.13
C ALA A 22 -4.51 -7.33 -5.59
N LEU A 23 -3.41 -6.83 -4.99
CA LEU A 23 -3.25 -6.79 -3.54
C LEU A 23 -4.26 -5.88 -2.85
N ARG A 24 -4.61 -4.73 -3.44
CA ARG A 24 -5.68 -3.86 -2.95
C ARG A 24 -7.02 -4.59 -2.87
N ASN A 25 -7.37 -5.31 -3.94
CA ASN A 25 -8.62 -6.05 -4.01
C ASN A 25 -8.65 -7.21 -3.00
N LEU A 26 -7.55 -7.96 -2.89
CA LEU A 26 -7.45 -9.03 -1.90
C LEU A 26 -7.49 -8.46 -0.47
N ALA A 27 -6.80 -7.36 -0.19
CA ALA A 27 -6.81 -6.71 1.13
C ALA A 27 -8.19 -6.13 1.51
N ALA A 28 -9.14 -6.01 0.57
CA ALA A 28 -10.51 -5.61 0.88
C ALA A 28 -11.29 -6.70 1.64
N SER A 29 -10.87 -7.97 1.56
CA SER A 29 -11.47 -9.08 2.30
C SER A 29 -10.66 -9.39 3.56
N GLU A 30 -11.33 -9.50 4.71
CA GLU A 30 -10.69 -9.76 6.00
C GLU A 30 -9.90 -11.08 6.03
N ASP A 31 -10.37 -12.10 5.31
CA ASP A 31 -9.72 -13.41 5.23
C ASP A 31 -8.31 -13.32 4.63
N TYR A 32 -8.16 -12.45 3.63
CA TYR A 32 -6.89 -12.25 2.94
C TYR A 32 -6.03 -11.16 3.58
N GLN A 33 -6.58 -10.27 4.41
CA GLN A 33 -5.80 -9.30 5.17
C GLN A 33 -4.76 -9.98 6.08
N VAL A 34 -5.10 -11.14 6.67
CA VAL A 34 -4.15 -11.90 7.50
C VAL A 34 -3.03 -12.50 6.65
N ALA A 35 -3.34 -12.95 5.43
CA ALA A 35 -2.34 -13.49 4.51
C ALA A 35 -1.41 -12.39 3.94
N ILE A 36 -1.95 -11.21 3.64
CA ILE A 36 -1.21 -10.05 3.11
C ILE A 36 -0.53 -9.27 4.24
N SER A 37 -0.88 -9.54 5.49
CA SER A 37 -0.32 -8.88 6.65
C SER A 37 1.21 -8.73 6.54
N PRO A 38 1.76 -7.55 6.89
CA PRO A 38 3.19 -7.29 6.90
C PRO A 38 3.99 -8.34 7.70
N LEU A 39 3.41 -8.91 8.74
CA LEU A 39 4.03 -9.96 9.56
C LEU A 39 4.22 -11.28 8.82
N ARG A 40 3.46 -11.51 7.75
CA ARG A 40 3.42 -12.80 7.03
C ARG A 40 4.01 -12.73 5.64
N SER A 41 3.74 -11.66 4.89
CA SER A 41 4.17 -11.52 3.49
C SER A 41 5.19 -10.41 3.25
N GLY A 42 5.37 -9.48 4.21
CA GLY A 42 6.24 -8.32 4.03
C GLY A 42 5.80 -7.38 2.89
N ALA A 43 4.51 -7.37 2.54
CA ALA A 43 3.97 -6.58 1.43
C ALA A 43 3.99 -5.06 1.65
N VAL A 44 4.06 -4.59 2.90
CA VAL A 44 3.98 -3.16 3.24
C VAL A 44 5.17 -2.37 2.67
N GLU A 45 6.40 -2.87 2.82
CA GLU A 45 7.58 -2.14 2.34
C GLU A 45 7.57 -1.95 0.80
N PRO A 46 7.31 -2.98 -0.03
CA PRO A 46 7.15 -2.79 -1.47
C PRO A 46 6.00 -1.84 -1.84
N LEU A 47 4.88 -1.87 -1.12
CA LEU A 47 3.76 -0.95 -1.35
C LEU A 47 4.12 0.49 -0.98
N VAL A 48 4.88 0.71 0.09
CA VAL A 48 5.40 2.04 0.44
C VAL A 48 6.36 2.55 -0.63
N LYS A 49 7.22 1.69 -1.18
CA LYS A 49 8.10 2.05 -2.32
C LYS A 49 7.30 2.45 -3.57
N MET A 50 6.15 1.84 -3.82
CA MET A 50 5.26 2.22 -4.92
C MET A 50 4.69 3.63 -4.76
N LEU A 51 4.53 4.14 -3.53
CA LEU A 51 4.04 5.49 -3.29
C LEU A 51 5.01 6.57 -3.79
N TRP A 52 6.31 6.26 -3.84
CA TRP A 52 7.35 7.17 -4.35
C TRP A 52 7.45 7.21 -5.88
N ILE A 53 6.75 6.29 -6.57
CA ILE A 53 6.74 6.29 -8.03
C ILE A 53 5.85 7.44 -8.50
N ARG A 54 6.38 8.29 -9.39
CA ARG A 54 5.63 9.41 -10.00
C ARG A 54 4.63 8.94 -11.06
N ASP A 55 3.90 7.87 -10.76
CA ASP A 55 2.81 7.32 -11.55
C ASP A 55 1.52 7.38 -10.74
N GLU A 56 0.42 7.74 -11.39
CA GLU A 56 -0.86 7.97 -10.71
C GLU A 56 -1.56 6.65 -10.33
N ALA A 57 -1.53 5.67 -11.22
CA ALA A 57 -2.13 4.37 -10.99
C ALA A 57 -1.37 3.59 -9.91
N ALA A 58 -0.03 3.63 -9.95
CA ALA A 58 0.83 3.04 -8.94
C ALA A 58 0.50 3.55 -7.53
N ARG A 59 0.41 4.88 -7.37
CA ARG A 59 0.11 5.52 -6.08
C ARG A 59 -1.31 5.25 -5.62
N LEU A 60 -2.29 5.29 -6.52
CA LEU A 60 -3.69 4.98 -6.20
C LEU A 60 -3.82 3.54 -5.67
N HIS A 61 -3.28 2.56 -6.40
CA HIS A 61 -3.38 1.16 -5.99
C HIS A 61 -2.62 0.87 -4.70
N ALA A 62 -1.41 1.44 -4.56
CA ALA A 62 -0.61 1.28 -3.35
C ALA A 62 -1.29 1.92 -2.13
N ALA A 63 -1.79 3.15 -2.24
CA ALA A 63 -2.50 3.83 -1.16
C ALA A 63 -3.77 3.06 -0.76
N GLY A 64 -4.49 2.49 -1.72
CA GLY A 64 -5.68 1.68 -1.44
C GLY A 64 -5.38 0.36 -0.75
N ALA A 65 -4.30 -0.33 -1.16
CA ALA A 65 -3.85 -1.53 -0.47
C ALA A 65 -3.41 -1.22 0.96
N LEU A 66 -2.63 -0.15 1.15
CA LEU A 66 -2.17 0.31 2.46
C LEU A 66 -3.34 0.73 3.36
N ARG A 67 -4.33 1.44 2.83
CA ARG A 67 -5.57 1.78 3.55
C ARG A 67 -6.26 0.54 4.08
N ASN A 68 -6.49 -0.44 3.22
CA ASN A 68 -7.18 -1.68 3.60
C ASN A 68 -6.39 -2.46 4.66
N LEU A 69 -5.06 -2.51 4.54
CA LEU A 69 -4.20 -3.16 5.52
C LEU A 69 -4.08 -2.38 6.84
N SER A 70 -4.18 -1.06 6.83
CA SER A 70 -4.15 -0.21 8.04
C SER A 70 -5.38 -0.36 8.93
N ALA A 71 -6.47 -0.94 8.41
CA ALA A 71 -7.69 -1.15 9.18
C ALA A 71 -7.50 -2.11 10.38
N LYS A 72 -6.42 -2.90 10.39
CA LYS A 72 -6.08 -3.78 11.51
C LYS A 72 -4.95 -3.14 12.33
N ALA A 73 -5.22 -2.84 13.61
CA ALA A 73 -4.26 -2.23 14.53
C ALA A 73 -2.92 -2.99 14.64
N LYS A 74 -2.94 -4.33 14.50
CA LYS A 74 -1.73 -5.18 14.51
C LYS A 74 -0.73 -4.83 13.40
N ASN A 75 -1.16 -4.13 12.35
CA ASN A 75 -0.29 -3.77 11.24
C ASN A 75 0.40 -2.40 11.46
N GLN A 76 -0.05 -1.56 12.41
CA GLN A 76 0.49 -0.20 12.62
C GLN A 76 2.01 -0.19 12.84
N THR A 77 2.55 -1.12 13.64
CA THR A 77 3.99 -1.21 13.93
C THR A 77 4.83 -1.48 12.69
N ALA A 78 4.30 -2.24 11.73
CA ALA A 78 4.99 -2.53 10.48
C ALA A 78 4.95 -1.34 9.51
N PHE A 79 3.86 -0.55 9.52
CA PHE A 79 3.76 0.68 8.73
C PHE A 79 4.75 1.73 9.22
N SER A 80 4.87 1.91 10.55
CA SER A 80 5.86 2.83 11.13
C SER A 80 7.28 2.41 10.78
N ARG A 81 7.60 1.11 10.87
CA ARG A 81 8.91 0.58 10.47
C ARG A 81 9.22 0.72 8.98
N ALA A 82 8.20 0.68 8.13
CA ALA A 82 8.36 0.81 6.69
C ALA A 82 8.45 2.28 6.21
N GLY A 83 8.35 3.27 7.09
CA GLY A 83 8.32 4.69 6.70
C GLY A 83 7.04 5.06 5.93
N ALA A 84 5.94 4.36 6.18
CA ALA A 84 4.69 4.57 5.45
C ALA A 84 4.12 5.99 5.68
N VAL A 85 4.35 6.58 6.86
CA VAL A 85 3.84 7.91 7.22
C VAL A 85 4.39 8.97 6.27
N ASP A 86 5.71 9.01 6.07
CA ASP A 86 6.35 10.01 5.19
C ASP A 86 5.91 9.85 3.74
N ALA A 87 5.81 8.60 3.27
CA ALA A 87 5.35 8.30 1.91
C ALA A 87 3.88 8.69 1.69
N LEU A 88 3.02 8.47 2.69
CA LEU A 88 1.62 8.89 2.62
C LEU A 88 1.49 10.42 2.64
N PHE A 89 2.31 11.12 3.42
CA PHE A 89 2.38 12.59 3.38
C PHE A 89 2.82 13.10 2.00
N GLU A 90 3.80 12.47 1.37
CA GLU A 90 4.20 12.79 0.01
C GLU A 90 3.02 12.66 -0.96
N VAL A 91 2.27 11.55 -0.91
CA VAL A 91 1.12 11.36 -1.81
C VAL A 91 0.01 12.38 -1.56
N VAL A 92 -0.25 12.75 -0.30
CA VAL A 92 -1.27 13.75 0.06
C VAL A 92 -0.87 15.15 -0.42
N LEU A 93 0.39 15.54 -0.22
CA LEU A 93 0.92 16.87 -0.53
C LEU A 93 1.36 17.02 -2.00
N GLY A 94 1.68 15.92 -2.68
CA GLY A 94 2.19 15.88 -4.04
C GLY A 94 1.12 16.01 -5.13
N PHE A 95 1.54 15.91 -6.39
CA PHE A 95 0.64 15.88 -7.56
C PHE A 95 0.03 14.48 -7.72
N GLY A 96 -1.28 14.34 -7.97
CA GLY A 96 -1.94 13.04 -8.21
C GLY A 96 -3.47 13.11 -8.02
N CYS A 97 -4.20 12.03 -8.37
CA CYS A 97 -5.66 11.98 -8.26
C CYS A 97 -6.15 12.25 -6.83
N ASN A 98 -7.28 12.96 -6.75
CA ASN A 98 -7.99 13.22 -5.49
C ASN A 98 -8.33 11.93 -4.72
N GLU A 99 -8.58 10.83 -5.43
CA GLU A 99 -8.88 9.54 -4.80
C GLU A 99 -7.65 8.93 -4.11
N GLY A 100 -6.48 8.97 -4.74
CA GLY A 100 -5.22 8.51 -4.14
C GLY A 100 -4.88 9.31 -2.87
N LYS A 101 -5.07 10.64 -2.93
CA LYS A 101 -4.90 11.54 -1.78
C LYS A 101 -5.88 11.21 -0.64
N ARG A 102 -7.14 11.00 -0.97
CA ARG A 102 -8.18 10.65 0.01
C ARG A 102 -7.88 9.31 0.69
N GLN A 103 -7.44 8.31 -0.06
CA GLN A 103 -7.05 7.01 0.50
C GLN A 103 -5.81 7.13 1.38
N ALA A 104 -4.83 7.93 0.98
CA ALA A 104 -3.63 8.19 1.77
C ALA A 104 -3.96 8.89 3.11
N ALA A 105 -4.78 9.95 3.07
CA ALA A 105 -5.25 10.65 4.26
C ALA A 105 -6.02 9.72 5.22
N TRP A 106 -6.84 8.81 4.67
CA TRP A 106 -7.58 7.86 5.49
C TRP A 106 -6.67 6.80 6.13
N THR A 107 -5.62 6.39 5.42
CA THR A 107 -4.58 5.51 5.96
C THR A 107 -3.84 6.19 7.12
N LEU A 108 -3.44 7.46 6.96
CA LEU A 108 -2.82 8.25 8.03
C LEU A 108 -3.70 8.33 9.28
N ARG A 109 -5.01 8.55 9.11
CA ARG A 109 -5.97 8.56 10.22
C ARG A 109 -6.02 7.23 10.98
N ASN A 110 -5.81 6.09 10.31
CA ASN A 110 -5.83 4.77 10.95
C ASN A 110 -4.52 4.43 11.66
N LEU A 111 -3.43 5.15 11.38
CA LEU A 111 -2.11 4.94 11.96
C LEU A 111 -1.83 5.85 13.17
N ASN A 112 -2.73 6.78 13.47
CA ASN A 112 -2.69 7.73 14.59
C ASN A 112 -3.74 7.36 15.64
#